data_AF-A0A7X7Q4P0-F1
#
_entry.id   AF-A0A7X7Q4P0-F1
#
_cell.length_a   1.000
_cell.length_b   1.000
_cell.length_c   1.000
_cell.angle_alpha   90.00
_cell.angle_beta   90.00
_cell.angle_gamma   90.00
#
_symmetry.space_group_name_H-M   'P 1'
#
loop_
_entity.id
_entity.type
_entity.pdbx_description
1 polymer ?
#
loop_
_entity_poly.entity_id
_entity_poly.type
_entity_poly.pdbx_seq_one_letter_code
_entity_poly.pdbx_strand_id
1 'polypeptide(L)'
;MEFQYQFNKQDELYSANRLKYQARFSKLLYRFAFSIVLVIVAFVLAIVMMAINDYPLWQLFLLAGILIFILAFLIFKFSLIKKAFTFLHQPLNYQNEELITIKVTDVEIIESDEHHNVAVYPINTITEIFIDERYVDIISENMPPLIIPLRVFKKETELDDFLQTIQSKKNVPITKIND
;
A
#
# COMPACT_ATOMS: atom_id res chain seq x y z
N MET A 1 6.16 9.19 25.39
CA MET A 1 7.33 9.64 24.61
C MET A 1 6.86 10.70 23.62
N GLU A 2 7.64 11.75 23.36
CA GLU A 2 7.26 12.80 22.41
C GLU A 2 8.49 13.25 21.63
N PHE A 3 8.35 13.40 20.31
CA PHE A 3 9.39 13.89 19.43
C PHE A 3 8.82 14.72 18.29
N GLN A 4 9.63 15.65 17.81
CA GLN A 4 9.27 16.55 16.72
C GLN A 4 10.31 16.42 15.62
N TYR A 5 9.84 16.48 14.38
CA TYR A 5 10.72 16.43 13.23
C TYR A 5 10.17 17.25 12.08
N GLN A 6 11.09 17.73 11.25
CA GLN A 6 10.74 18.42 10.03
C GLN A 6 10.42 17.35 8.97
N PHE A 7 9.14 17.28 8.61
CA PHE A 7 8.63 16.45 7.54
C PHE A 7 9.11 17.04 6.23
N ASN A 8 9.94 16.26 5.54
CA ASN A 8 10.56 16.70 4.31
C ASN A 8 9.90 16.00 3.12
N LYS A 9 10.32 16.43 1.95
CA LYS A 9 9.82 15.93 0.68
C LYS A 9 9.99 14.42 0.47
N GLN A 10 11.07 13.83 0.99
CA GLN A 10 11.29 12.39 0.83
C GLN A 10 10.21 11.62 1.59
N ASP A 11 9.83 12.12 2.77
CA ASP A 11 8.76 11.55 3.59
C ASP A 11 7.39 11.75 2.94
N GLU A 12 7.14 12.94 2.34
CA GLU A 12 5.91 13.20 1.60
C GLU A 12 5.74 12.22 0.43
N LEU A 13 6.81 12.01 -0.36
CA LEU A 13 6.81 11.07 -1.47
C LEU A 13 6.61 9.64 -0.98
N TYR A 14 7.31 9.24 0.08
CA TYR A 14 7.20 7.90 0.65
C TYR A 14 5.78 7.63 1.18
N SER A 15 5.22 8.58 1.94
CA SER A 15 3.87 8.52 2.49
C SER A 15 2.79 8.54 1.41
N ALA A 16 2.87 9.48 0.47
CA ALA A 16 1.96 9.52 -0.66
C ALA A 16 2.02 8.22 -1.48
N ASN A 17 3.19 7.58 -1.59
CA ASN A 17 3.31 6.29 -2.25
C ASN A 17 2.60 5.20 -1.46
N ARG A 18 2.93 4.97 -0.18
CA ARG A 18 2.28 3.95 0.65
C ARG A 18 0.75 4.07 0.62
N LEU A 19 0.24 5.28 0.78
CA LEU A 19 -1.19 5.60 0.75
C LEU A 19 -1.84 5.39 -0.62
N LYS A 20 -1.22 5.90 -1.70
CA LYS A 20 -1.78 5.78 -3.06
C LYS A 20 -1.69 4.36 -3.60
N TYR A 21 -0.64 3.60 -3.27
CA TYR A 21 -0.47 2.22 -3.71
C TYR A 21 -1.46 1.30 -3.04
N GLN A 22 -1.69 1.42 -1.72
CA GLN A 22 -2.63 0.54 -1.01
C GLN A 22 -4.07 0.65 -1.54
N ALA A 23 -4.56 1.88 -1.77
CA ALA A 23 -5.94 2.10 -2.25
C ALA A 23 -6.13 1.87 -3.76
N ARG A 24 -5.12 2.14 -4.61
CA ARG A 24 -5.27 2.04 -6.07
C ARG A 24 -4.81 0.71 -6.65
N PHE A 25 -3.89 0.00 -5.99
CA PHE A 25 -3.46 -1.33 -6.40
C PHE A 25 -4.59 -2.36 -6.18
N SER A 26 -5.31 -2.25 -5.06
CA SER A 26 -6.49 -3.08 -4.78
C SER A 26 -7.53 -2.97 -5.91
N LYS A 27 -7.94 -1.76 -6.32
CA LYS A 27 -8.90 -1.56 -7.43
C LYS A 27 -8.43 -2.13 -8.77
N LEU A 28 -7.12 -2.08 -9.04
CA LEU A 28 -6.55 -2.59 -10.29
C LEU A 28 -6.45 -4.12 -10.28
N LEU A 29 -6.11 -4.70 -9.14
CA LEU A 29 -6.19 -6.14 -8.88
C LEU A 29 -7.63 -6.66 -8.98
N TYR A 30 -8.62 -5.96 -8.42
CA TYR A 30 -10.03 -6.35 -8.54
C TYR A 30 -10.49 -6.41 -10.00
N ARG A 31 -10.11 -5.41 -10.83
CA ARG A 31 -10.42 -5.40 -12.26
C ARG A 31 -9.74 -6.57 -13.00
N PHE A 32 -8.49 -6.87 -12.64
CA PHE A 32 -7.77 -8.01 -13.21
C PHE A 32 -8.39 -9.35 -12.78
N ALA A 33 -8.72 -9.53 -11.51
CA ALA A 33 -9.43 -10.70 -10.99
C ALA A 33 -10.79 -10.90 -11.66
N PHE A 34 -11.55 -9.82 -11.86
CA PHE A 34 -12.82 -9.87 -12.61
C PHE A 34 -12.62 -10.34 -14.06
N SER A 35 -11.53 -9.92 -14.72
CA SER A 35 -11.22 -10.40 -16.07
C SER A 35 -10.92 -11.91 -16.10
N ILE A 36 -10.29 -12.46 -15.06
CA ILE A 36 -10.07 -13.91 -14.92
C ILE A 36 -11.40 -14.65 -14.81
N VAL A 37 -12.35 -14.13 -14.04
CA VAL A 37 -13.71 -14.71 -13.94
C VAL A 37 -14.40 -14.73 -15.30
N LEU A 38 -14.33 -13.64 -16.06
CA LEU A 38 -14.86 -13.57 -17.43
C LEU A 38 -14.24 -14.61 -18.36
N VAL A 39 -12.93 -14.82 -18.26
CA VAL A 39 -12.22 -15.85 -19.03
C VAL A 39 -12.75 -17.24 -18.65
N ILE A 40 -12.84 -17.55 -17.35
CA ILE A 40 -13.38 -18.85 -16.88
C ILE A 40 -14.78 -19.09 -17.44
N VAL A 41 -15.67 -18.08 -17.37
CA VAL A 41 -17.03 -18.18 -17.92
C VAL A 41 -17.01 -18.47 -19.42
N ALA A 42 -16.16 -17.78 -20.20
CA ALA A 42 -16.03 -18.01 -21.64
C ALA A 42 -15.55 -19.44 -21.96
N PHE A 43 -14.60 -19.97 -21.20
CA PHE A 43 -14.12 -21.34 -21.36
C PHE A 43 -15.18 -22.38 -20.98
N VAL A 44 -15.94 -22.16 -19.90
CA VAL A 44 -17.06 -23.04 -19.53
C VAL A 44 -18.13 -23.07 -20.62
N LEU A 45 -18.49 -21.90 -21.17
CA LEU A 45 -19.44 -21.82 -22.29
C LEU A 45 -18.92 -22.55 -23.54
N ALA A 46 -17.62 -22.45 -23.83
CA ALA A 46 -17.02 -23.19 -24.94
C ALA A 46 -17.14 -24.72 -24.75
N ILE A 47 -16.86 -25.22 -23.55
CA ILE A 47 -16.98 -26.66 -23.21
C ILE A 47 -18.43 -27.13 -23.33
N VAL A 48 -19.39 -26.38 -22.79
CA VAL A 48 -20.82 -26.70 -22.87
C VAL A 48 -21.30 -26.73 -24.33
N MET A 49 -20.88 -25.75 -25.15
CA MET A 49 -21.22 -25.71 -26.56
C MET A 49 -20.63 -26.89 -27.33
N MET A 50 -19.39 -27.28 -27.01
CA MET A 50 -18.75 -28.46 -27.60
C MET A 50 -19.49 -29.76 -27.25
N ALA A 51 -20.12 -29.83 -26.08
CA ALA A 51 -20.87 -31.00 -25.63
C ALA A 51 -22.31 -31.08 -26.20
N ILE A 52 -22.92 -29.94 -26.56
CA ILE A 52 -24.33 -29.86 -26.96
C ILE A 52 -24.51 -29.71 -28.48
N ASN A 53 -23.58 -29.06 -29.18
CA ASN A 53 -23.71 -28.70 -30.58
C ASN A 53 -22.48 -29.13 -31.40
N ASP A 54 -22.72 -29.82 -32.53
CA ASP A 54 -21.67 -30.15 -33.51
C ASP A 54 -21.20 -28.94 -34.33
N TYR A 55 -21.85 -27.78 -34.16
CA TYR A 55 -21.41 -26.53 -34.78
C TYR A 55 -20.18 -25.95 -34.06
N PRO A 56 -19.16 -25.46 -34.80
CA PRO A 56 -17.88 -25.02 -34.23
C PRO A 56 -17.94 -23.68 -33.46
N LEU A 57 -19.11 -23.29 -32.95
CA LEU A 57 -19.32 -22.06 -32.17
C LEU A 57 -18.42 -21.99 -30.93
N TRP A 58 -18.05 -23.14 -30.35
CA TRP A 58 -17.12 -23.23 -29.23
C TRP A 58 -15.76 -22.56 -29.51
N GLN A 59 -15.31 -22.54 -30.77
CA GLN A 59 -14.06 -21.89 -31.18
C GLN A 59 -14.11 -20.37 -30.98
N LEU A 60 -15.27 -19.75 -31.21
CA LEU A 60 -15.46 -18.31 -31.02
C LEU A 60 -15.33 -17.93 -29.52
N PHE A 61 -15.87 -18.76 -28.63
CA PHE A 61 -15.78 -18.54 -27.19
C PHE A 61 -14.36 -18.74 -26.65
N LEU A 62 -13.60 -19.72 -27.16
CA LEU A 62 -12.17 -19.87 -26.84
C LEU A 62 -11.35 -18.67 -27.32
N LEU A 63 -11.56 -18.26 -28.57
CA LEU A 63 -10.87 -17.11 -29.15
C LEU A 63 -11.17 -15.83 -28.36
N ALA A 64 -12.45 -15.62 -28.00
CA ALA A 64 -12.87 -14.50 -27.18
C ALA A 64 -12.24 -14.53 -25.78
N GLY A 65 -12.20 -15.69 -25.12
CA GLY A 65 -11.56 -15.86 -23.81
C GLY A 65 -10.07 -15.53 -23.84
N ILE A 66 -9.33 -16.04 -24.83
CA ILE A 66 -7.90 -15.74 -25.02
C ILE A 66 -7.70 -14.24 -25.29
N LEU A 67 -8.53 -13.64 -26.14
CA LEU A 67 -8.44 -12.22 -26.48
C LEU A 67 -8.68 -11.32 -25.26
N ILE A 68 -9.71 -11.62 -24.46
CA ILE A 68 -10.01 -10.89 -23.22
C ILE A 68 -8.84 -10.99 -22.24
N PHE A 69 -8.24 -12.17 -22.08
CA PHE A 69 -7.09 -12.35 -21.20
C PHE A 69 -5.88 -11.54 -21.64
N ILE A 70 -5.51 -11.61 -22.93
CA ILE A 70 -4.38 -10.86 -23.48
C ILE A 70 -4.61 -9.35 -23.33
N LEU A 71 -5.81 -8.86 -23.66
CA LEU A 71 -6.16 -7.45 -23.56
C LEU A 71 -6.10 -6.97 -22.10
N ALA A 72 -6.67 -7.73 -21.16
CA ALA A 72 -6.64 -7.41 -19.74
C ALA A 72 -5.20 -7.38 -19.21
N PHE A 73 -4.36 -8.35 -19.61
CA PHE A 73 -2.95 -8.41 -19.22
C PHE A 73 -2.13 -7.24 -19.78
N LEU A 74 -2.34 -6.86 -21.05
CA LEU A 74 -1.67 -5.71 -21.66
C LEU A 74 -2.07 -4.39 -20.98
N ILE A 75 -3.37 -4.20 -20.70
CA ILE A 75 -3.87 -3.02 -19.97
C ILE A 75 -3.25 -2.97 -18.56
N PHE A 76 -3.20 -4.11 -17.86
CA PHE A 76 -2.58 -4.22 -16.54
C PHE A 76 -1.10 -3.82 -16.58
N LYS A 77 -0.33 -4.43 -17.48
CA LYS A 77 1.10 -4.16 -17.68
C LYS A 77 1.37 -2.70 -18.06
N PHE A 78 0.64 -2.16 -19.03
CA PHE A 78 0.82 -0.76 -19.46
C PHE A 78 0.45 0.22 -18.35
N SER A 79 -0.59 -0.09 -17.55
CA SER A 79 -0.95 0.72 -16.40
C SER A 79 0.17 0.73 -15.35
N LEU A 80 0.82 -0.40 -15.08
CA LEU A 80 1.97 -0.48 -14.18
C LEU A 80 3.17 0.32 -14.70
N ILE A 81 3.52 0.16 -15.98
CA ILE A 81 4.65 0.89 -16.60
C ILE A 81 4.40 2.40 -16.58
N LYS A 82 3.20 2.85 -16.97
CA LYS A 82 2.86 4.28 -16.96
C LYS A 82 2.96 4.85 -15.55
N LYS A 83 2.58 4.09 -14.52
CA LYS A 83 2.69 4.52 -13.12
C LYS A 83 4.15 4.63 -12.67
N ALA A 84 4.98 3.63 -12.99
CA ALA A 84 6.41 3.69 -12.72
C ALA A 84 7.08 4.89 -13.44
N PHE A 85 6.64 5.19 -14.66
CA PHE A 85 7.14 6.33 -15.42
C PHE A 85 6.71 7.67 -14.83
N THR A 86 5.42 7.85 -14.50
CA THR A 86 4.93 9.06 -13.83
C THR A 86 5.58 9.27 -12.47
N PHE A 87 5.89 8.19 -11.75
CA PHE A 87 6.70 8.23 -10.53
C PHE A 87 8.11 8.79 -10.78
N LEU A 88 8.81 8.30 -11.81
CA LEU A 88 10.16 8.77 -12.17
C LEU A 88 10.18 10.24 -12.64
N HIS A 89 9.08 10.75 -13.19
CA HIS A 89 9.03 12.05 -13.87
C HIS A 89 8.13 13.09 -13.19
N GLN A 90 7.59 12.82 -12.00
CA GLN A 90 6.80 13.82 -11.30
C GLN A 90 7.70 15.01 -10.92
N PRO A 91 7.36 16.24 -11.37
CA PRO A 91 8.16 17.40 -11.04
C PRO A 91 8.12 17.56 -9.52
N LEU A 92 9.30 17.41 -8.95
CA LEU A 92 9.56 17.62 -7.54
C LEU A 92 9.15 19.06 -7.23
N ASN A 93 7.96 19.31 -6.67
CA ASN A 93 7.59 20.66 -6.19
C ASN A 93 8.13 20.84 -4.76
N TYR A 94 9.00 21.83 -4.53
CA TYR A 94 9.99 21.87 -3.42
C TYR A 94 9.64 22.86 -2.30
N GLN A 95 8.40 22.97 -1.84
CA GLN A 95 8.04 24.15 -1.04
C GLN A 95 7.47 24.01 0.37
N ASN A 96 7.11 22.83 0.88
CA ASN A 96 6.57 22.76 2.24
C ASN A 96 7.35 21.76 3.09
N GLU A 97 8.33 22.28 3.84
CA GLU A 97 8.83 21.60 5.04
C GLU A 97 7.81 21.88 6.16
N GLU A 98 7.21 20.85 6.74
CA GLU A 98 6.18 20.97 7.79
C GLU A 98 6.67 20.32 9.07
N LEU A 99 6.53 20.96 10.24
CA LEU A 99 6.86 20.35 11.51
C LEU A 99 5.76 19.36 11.92
N ILE A 100 6.15 18.10 12.10
CA ILE A 100 5.27 17.04 12.61
C ILE A 100 5.72 16.69 14.02
N THR A 101 4.74 16.59 14.92
CA THR A 101 4.92 16.12 16.29
C THR A 101 4.29 14.74 16.43
N ILE A 102 5.05 13.77 16.95
CA ILE A 102 4.55 12.46 17.31
C ILE A 102 4.59 12.32 18.83
N LYS A 103 3.44 11.97 19.40
CA LYS A 103 3.29 11.69 20.83
C LYS A 103 2.78 10.28 21.03
N VAL A 104 3.56 9.48 21.74
CA VAL A 104 3.18 8.11 22.14
C VAL A 104 2.71 8.14 23.59
N THR A 105 1.48 7.73 23.78
CA THR A 105 0.85 7.54 25.09
C THR A 105 0.71 6.04 25.40
N ASP A 106 0.14 5.70 26.55
CA ASP A 106 -0.14 4.30 26.92
C ASP A 106 -1.17 3.61 26.02
N VAL A 107 -2.00 4.38 25.31
CA VAL A 107 -3.19 3.87 24.61
C VAL A 107 -3.13 4.14 23.10
N GLU A 108 -2.44 5.20 22.69
CA GLU A 108 -2.47 5.71 21.31
C GLU A 108 -1.17 6.44 20.94
N ILE A 109 -0.90 6.45 19.63
CA ILE A 109 0.09 7.31 18.99
C ILE A 109 -0.66 8.45 18.32
N ILE A 110 -0.24 9.68 18.60
CA ILE A 110 -0.86 10.90 18.10
C ILE A 110 0.15 11.60 17.18
N GLU A 111 -0.25 11.86 15.95
CA GLU A 111 0.48 12.67 14.97
C GLU A 111 -0.23 14.00 14.82
N SER A 112 0.50 15.10 14.97
CA SER A 112 -0.04 16.46 14.79
C SER A 112 0.89 17.34 13.96
N ASP A 113 0.32 18.13 13.06
CA ASP A 113 1.04 19.07 12.21
C ASP A 113 1.02 20.53 12.75
N GLU A 114 1.71 21.44 12.06
CA GLU A 114 1.75 22.87 12.40
C GLU A 114 0.37 23.55 12.35
N HIS A 115 -0.55 22.98 11.57
CA HIS A 115 -1.92 23.45 11.39
C HIS A 115 -2.89 22.86 12.42
N HIS A 116 -2.39 22.11 13.40
CA HIS A 116 -3.17 21.40 14.43
C HIS A 116 -4.13 20.35 13.87
N ASN A 117 -3.87 19.82 12.66
CA ASN A 117 -4.54 18.59 12.23
C ASN A 117 -3.94 17.43 13.03
N VAL A 118 -4.82 16.58 13.57
CA VAL A 118 -4.42 15.48 14.45
C VAL A 118 -4.91 14.16 13.88
N ALA A 119 -3.99 13.21 13.71
CA ALA A 119 -4.28 11.82 13.43
C ALA A 119 -3.98 10.98 14.68
N VAL A 120 -4.93 10.13 15.07
CA VAL A 120 -4.83 9.30 16.27
C VAL A 120 -4.84 7.83 15.86
N TYR A 121 -3.80 7.12 16.27
CA TYR A 121 -3.57 5.71 15.99
C TYR A 121 -3.60 4.92 17.31
N PRO A 122 -4.76 4.33 17.67
CA PRO A 122 -4.88 3.50 18.87
C PRO A 122 -3.93 2.29 18.80
N ILE A 123 -3.18 2.01 19.87
CA ILE A 123 -2.19 0.92 19.89
C ILE A 123 -2.87 -0.44 19.67
N ASN A 124 -4.11 -0.60 20.14
CA ASN A 124 -4.88 -1.82 19.96
C ASN A 124 -5.25 -2.11 18.48
N THR A 125 -5.25 -1.12 17.58
CA THR A 125 -5.54 -1.31 16.16
C THR A 125 -4.28 -1.54 15.31
N ILE A 126 -3.08 -1.40 15.88
CA ILE A 126 -1.82 -1.64 15.16
C ILE A 126 -1.70 -3.12 14.84
N THR A 127 -1.62 -3.47 13.56
CA THR A 127 -1.49 -4.86 13.10
C THR A 127 -0.05 -5.29 12.93
N GLU A 128 0.79 -4.44 12.33
CA GLU A 128 2.17 -4.77 11.94
C GLU A 128 3.05 -3.53 11.96
N ILE A 129 4.35 -3.73 12.22
CA ILE A 129 5.37 -2.68 12.10
C ILE A 129 6.45 -3.17 11.13
N PHE A 130 6.73 -2.37 10.10
CA PHE A 130 7.83 -2.60 9.17
C PHE A 130 8.92 -1.56 9.40
N ILE A 131 10.16 -2.02 9.44
CA ILE A 131 11.33 -1.15 9.54
C ILE A 131 12.17 -1.40 8.31
N ASP A 132 12.30 -0.37 7.49
CA ASP A 132 13.15 -0.31 6.30
C ASP A 132 14.39 0.55 6.60
N GLU A 133 15.30 0.73 5.66
CA GLU A 133 16.55 1.49 5.86
C GLU A 133 16.35 2.94 6.31
N ARG A 134 15.18 3.53 6.02
CA ARG A 134 14.90 4.96 6.24
C ARG A 134 13.66 5.26 7.05
N TYR A 135 12.75 4.30 7.23
CA TYR A 135 11.40 4.53 7.75
C TYR A 135 10.93 3.41 8.66
N VAL A 136 10.09 3.77 9.62
CA VAL A 136 9.24 2.87 10.41
C VAL A 136 7.80 3.06 9.93
N ASP A 137 7.23 2.03 9.33
CA ASP A 137 5.84 2.00 8.88
C ASP A 137 5.00 1.23 9.91
N ILE A 138 4.03 1.92 10.51
CA ILE A 138 3.10 1.37 11.49
C ILE A 138 1.76 1.18 10.80
N ILE A 139 1.37 -0.09 10.61
CA ILE A 139 0.12 -0.46 9.95
C ILE A 139 -0.97 -0.63 11.00
N SER A 140 -2.11 0.03 10.79
CA SER A 140 -3.27 -0.05 11.69
C SER A 140 -4.54 -0.45 10.92
N GLU A 141 -5.46 -1.12 11.62
CA GLU A 141 -6.75 -1.51 11.04
C GLU A 141 -7.56 -0.28 10.59
N ASN A 142 -8.05 -0.31 9.35
CA ASN A 142 -8.92 0.72 8.77
C ASN A 142 -8.36 2.15 8.79
N MET A 143 -7.04 2.30 8.93
CA MET A 143 -6.36 3.58 8.94
C MET A 143 -5.23 3.62 7.92
N PRO A 144 -4.87 4.82 7.43
CA PRO A 144 -3.60 4.99 6.73
C PRO A 144 -2.42 4.51 7.59
N PRO A 145 -1.34 3.97 7.00
CA PRO A 145 -0.13 3.68 7.74
C PRO A 145 0.48 4.98 8.30
N LEU A 146 0.92 4.93 9.56
CA LEU A 146 1.73 5.98 10.17
C LEU A 146 3.19 5.74 9.78
N ILE A 147 3.85 6.75 9.23
CA ILE A 147 5.20 6.63 8.69
C ILE A 147 6.11 7.58 9.45
N ILE A 148 7.14 7.03 10.08
CA ILE A 148 8.06 7.79 10.92
C ILE A 148 9.48 7.62 10.34
N PRO A 149 10.15 8.70 9.89
CA PRO A 149 11.52 8.61 9.41
C PRO A 149 12.47 8.15 10.52
N LEU A 150 13.39 7.23 10.22
CA LEU A 150 14.35 6.72 11.20
C LEU A 150 15.28 7.81 11.76
N ARG A 151 15.55 8.85 10.96
CA ARG A 151 16.37 10.01 11.36
C ARG A 151 15.82 10.78 12.57
N VAL A 152 14.57 10.52 12.95
CA VAL A 152 13.94 11.14 14.13
C VAL A 152 14.47 10.53 15.43
N PHE A 153 14.88 9.26 15.39
CA PHE A 153 15.52 8.58 16.51
C PHE A 153 17.01 8.87 16.50
N LYS A 154 17.48 9.76 17.38
CA LYS A 154 18.87 10.24 17.37
C LYS A 154 19.85 9.21 17.92
N LYS A 155 19.34 8.22 18.66
CA LYS A 155 20.09 7.11 19.24
C LYS A 155 19.35 5.82 18.92
N GLU A 156 20.09 4.73 18.69
CA GLU A 156 19.49 3.40 18.50
C GLU A 156 18.57 3.01 19.67
N THR A 157 18.95 3.39 20.89
CA THR A 157 18.13 3.16 22.09
C THR A 157 16.76 3.84 22.05
N GLU A 158 16.63 5.00 21.40
CA GLU A 158 15.33 5.71 21.29
C GLU A 158 14.35 4.95 20.39
N LEU A 159 14.85 4.30 19.34
CA LEU A 159 14.03 3.45 18.48
C LEU A 159 13.59 2.20 19.25
N ASP A 160 14.51 1.55 19.96
CA ASP A 160 14.20 0.37 20.75
C ASP A 160 13.18 0.68 21.87
N ASP A 161 13.35 1.81 22.57
CA ASP A 161 12.42 2.28 23.60
C ASP A 161 11.02 2.56 23.01
N PHE A 162 10.97 3.17 21.82
CA PHE A 162 9.73 3.42 21.08
C PHE A 162 9.01 2.12 20.72
N LEU A 163 9.73 1.16 20.12
CA LEU A 163 9.16 -0.14 19.73
C LEU A 163 8.73 -0.95 20.96
N GLN A 164 9.52 -0.93 22.03
CA GLN A 164 9.19 -1.60 23.28
C GLN A 164 7.95 -1.02 23.94
N THR A 165 7.75 0.31 23.85
CA THR A 165 6.54 0.96 24.34
C THR A 165 5.31 0.38 23.65
N ILE A 166 5.34 0.20 22.33
CA ILE A 166 4.24 -0.40 21.57
C ILE A 166 4.08 -1.89 21.91
N GLN A 167 5.18 -2.65 21.89
CA GLN A 167 5.19 -4.10 22.12
C GLN A 167 4.71 -4.50 23.53
N SER A 168 5.01 -3.69 24.53
CA SER A 168 4.58 -3.92 25.92
C SER A 168 3.06 -3.89 26.08
N LYS A 169 2.36 -3.17 25.18
CA LYS A 169 0.90 -3.02 25.22
C LYS A 169 0.19 -4.00 24.28
N LYS A 170 0.81 -4.30 23.14
CA LYS A 170 0.32 -5.28 22.17
C LYS A 170 1.51 -5.99 21.56
N ASN A 171 1.51 -7.32 21.56
CA ASN A 171 2.54 -8.11 20.89
C ASN A 171 2.37 -8.02 19.36
N VAL A 172 2.87 -6.92 18.78
CA VAL A 172 2.81 -6.62 17.35
C VAL A 172 4.04 -7.22 16.66
N PRO A 173 3.87 -7.93 15.54
CA PRO A 173 4.99 -8.41 14.74
C PRO A 173 5.80 -7.24 14.18
N ILE A 174 7.12 -7.28 14.36
CA ILE A 174 8.07 -6.32 13.79
C ILE A 174 8.88 -7.04 12.72
N THR A 175 8.83 -6.53 11.49
CA THR A 175 9.61 -7.04 10.37
C THR A 175 10.69 -6.03 10.00
N LYS A 176 11.96 -6.41 10.11
CA LYS A 176 13.09 -5.62 9.61
C LYS A 176 13.41 -6.07 8.19
N ILE A 177 13.33 -5.14 7.25
CA ILE A 177 13.70 -5.35 5.85
C ILE A 177 15.12 -4.82 5.71
N ASN A 178 16.08 -5.72 5.64
CA ASN A 178 17.46 -5.38 5.29
C ASN A 178 17.62 -5.74 3.81
N ASP A 179 17.83 -4.74 2.96
CA ASP A 179 18.28 -4.96 1.57
C ASP A 179 19.75 -5.41 1.53
#